data_AF-A0A936DBP1-F1
#
_entry.id   AF-A0A936DBP1-F1
#
_cell.length_a   1.000
_cell.length_b   1.000
_cell.length_c   1.000
_cell.angle_alpha   90.00
_cell.angle_beta   90.00
_cell.angle_gamma   90.00
#
_symmetry.space_group_name_H-M   'P 1'
#
loop_
_entity.id
_entity.type
_entity.pdbx_description
1 polymer ?
#
loop_
_entity_poly.entity_id
_entity_poly.type
_entity_poly.pdbx_seq_one_letter_code
_entity_poly.pdbx_strand_id
1 'polypeptide(L)' 'MIFKDLTSRRLYLHCEECEWGWQDPERSSDAGAGFLTLDEEFESMPATREDIDEHGWTKYAAHDFDE' A
#
# COMPACT_ATOMS: atom_id res chain seq x y z
N MET A 1 -0.56 2.51 6.02
CA MET A 1 0.23 3.41 5.15
C MET A 1 0.22 2.89 3.70
N ILE A 2 0.42 3.74 2.68
CA ILE A 2 0.51 3.29 1.27
C ILE A 2 1.99 3.13 0.91
N PHE A 3 2.35 1.99 0.35
CA PHE A 3 3.70 1.68 -0.09
C PHE A 3 3.72 1.38 -1.58
N LYS A 4 4.90 1.54 -2.17
CA LYS A 4 5.22 1.19 -3.55
C LYS A 4 6.17 0.00 -3.54
N ASP A 5 5.73 -1.09 -4.16
CA ASP A 5 6.61 -2.20 -4.55
C ASP A 5 7.51 -1.74 -5.72
N LEU A 6 8.82 -1.79 -5.51
CA LEU A 6 9.81 -1.37 -6.51
C LEU A 6 10.04 -2.42 -7.59
N THR A 7 9.72 -3.68 -7.30
CA THR A 7 9.86 -4.80 -8.25
C THR A 7 8.80 -4.71 -9.34
N SER A 8 7.52 -4.59 -8.96
CA SER A 8 6.40 -4.55 -9.90
C SER A 8 5.94 -3.13 -10.25
N ARG A 9 6.49 -2.11 -9.55
CA ARG A 9 6.08 -0.70 -9.67
C ARG A 9 4.58 -0.51 -9.41
N ARG A 10 4.08 -1.16 -8.36
CA ARG A 10 2.66 -1.09 -7.96
C ARG A 10 2.53 -0.54 -6.55
N LEU A 11 1.40 0.09 -6.29
CA LEU A 11 1.02 0.48 -4.95
C LEU A 11 0.31 -0.65 -4.22
N TYR A 12 0.49 -0.69 -2.90
CA TYR A 12 -0.30 -1.51 -2.00
C TYR A 12 -0.57 -0.76 -0.70
N LEU A 13 -1.73 -1.02 -0.11
CA LEU A 13 -2.07 -0.57 1.23
C LEU A 13 -1.40 -1.51 2.22
N HIS A 14 -0.58 -0.98 3.10
CA HIS A 14 0.08 -1.73 4.15
C HIS A 14 -0.58 -1.46 5.51
N CYS A 15 -0.91 -2.53 6.22
CA CYS A 15 -1.26 -2.50 7.63
C CYS A 15 -0.02 -2.87 8.44
N GLU A 16 0.55 -1.90 9.15
CA GLU A 16 1.77 -2.08 9.95
C GLU A 16 1.53 -2.93 11.21
N GLU A 17 0.30 -2.96 11.71
CA GLU A 17 -0.04 -3.74 12.92
C GLU A 17 -0.14 -5.25 12.64
N CYS A 18 -0.59 -5.61 11.43
CA CYS A 18 -0.83 -7.01 11.05
C CYS A 18 0.14 -7.50 9.97
N GLU A 19 0.96 -6.61 9.42
CA GLU A 19 1.95 -6.91 8.37
C GLU A 19 1.31 -7.43 7.07
N TRP A 20 0.06 -7.05 6.81
CA TRP A 20 -0.66 -7.38 5.57
C TRP A 20 -0.55 -6.24 4.56
N GLY A 21 -0.52 -6.62 3.28
CA GLY A 21 -0.57 -5.75 2.12
C GLY A 21 -1.79 -6.04 1.25
N TRP A 22 -2.37 -5.01 0.64
CA TRP A 22 -3.45 -5.14 -0.35
C TRP A 22 -3.15 -4.29 -1.58
N GLN A 23 -3.08 -4.92 -2.76
CA GLN A 23 -2.95 -4.19 -4.03
C GLN A 23 -4.23 -3.45 -4.42
N ASP A 24 -5.36 -3.77 -3.78
CA ASP A 24 -6.62 -3.06 -3.93
C ASP A 24 -7.15 -2.64 -2.55
N PRO A 25 -7.13 -1.34 -2.23
CA PRO A 25 -7.43 -0.84 -0.89
C PRO A 25 -8.91 -1.00 -0.52
N GLU A 26 -9.82 -1.10 -1.50
CA GLU A 26 -11.24 -1.40 -1.26
C GLU A 26 -11.44 -2.81 -0.71
N ARG A 27 -10.50 -3.71 -0.97
CA ARG A 27 -10.51 -5.08 -0.49
C ARG A 27 -9.70 -5.29 0.78
N SER A 28 -9.25 -4.21 1.43
CA SER A 28 -8.55 -4.29 2.72
C SER A 28 -9.35 -4.96 3.84
N SER A 29 -10.68 -5.02 3.70
CA SER A 29 -11.56 -5.77 4.63
C SER A 29 -11.62 -7.28 4.35
N ASP A 30 -11.10 -7.75 3.22
CA ASP A 30 -11.06 -9.14 2.81
C ASP A 30 -9.64 -9.70 2.97
N ALA A 31 -9.41 -10.52 4.00
CA ALA A 31 -8.08 -11.10 4.25
C ALA A 31 -7.61 -12.00 3.09
N GLY A 32 -8.53 -12.62 2.36
CA GLY A 32 -8.20 -13.44 1.18
C GLY A 32 -7.76 -12.63 -0.05
N ALA A 33 -7.94 -11.30 -0.04
CA ALA A 33 -7.46 -10.39 -1.07
C ALA A 33 -6.08 -9.80 -0.76
N GLY A 34 -5.59 -10.01 0.46
CA GLY A 34 -4.32 -9.50 0.92
C GLY A 34 -3.20 -10.51 0.78
N PHE A 35 -1.99 -10.06 1.10
CA PHE A 35 -0.79 -10.87 1.20
C PHE A 35 -0.01 -10.48 2.45
N LEU A 36 0.82 -11.38 2.98
CA LEU A 36 1.71 -11.06 4.09
C LEU A 36 2.98 -10.41 3.54
N THR A 37 3.26 -9.17 3.92
CA THR A 37 4.45 -8.47 3.40
C THR A 37 5.76 -9.13 3.84
N LEU A 38 5.74 -9.89 4.93
CA LEU A 38 6.89 -10.66 5.41
C LEU A 38 7.21 -11.91 4.57
N ASP A 39 6.22 -12.47 3.87
CA ASP A 39 6.42 -13.67 3.04
C ASP A 39 6.93 -13.30 1.64
N GLU A 40 6.89 -12.01 1.30
CA GLU A 40 7.21 -11.51 -0.02
C GLU A 40 8.67 -11.05 -0.12
N GLU A 41 9.37 -11.52 -1.14
CA GLU A 41 10.75 -11.14 -1.44
C GLU A 41 10.77 -9.92 -2.38
N PHE A 42 10.21 -8.78 -1.97
CA PHE A 42 10.30 -7.53 -2.73
C PHE A 42 10.79 -6.34 -1.90
N GLU A 43 11.42 -5.38 -2.58
CA GLU A 43 11.76 -4.09 -2.00
C GLU A 43 10.58 -3.14 -2.10
N SER A 44 10.27 -2.46 -1.00
CA SER A 44 9.21 -1.46 -0.96
C SER A 44 9.67 -0.17 -0.31
N MET A 45 9.03 0.92 -0.71
CA MET A 45 9.21 2.24 -0.10
C MET A 45 7.87 2.91 0.13
N PRO A 46 7.75 3.87 1.08
CA PRO A 46 6.56 4.69 1.21
C PRO A 46 6.21 5.33 -0.14
N ALA A 47 4.94 5.24 -0.53
CA ALA A 47 4.50 5.85 -1.78
C ALA A 47 4.55 7.37 -1.67
N THR A 48 5.04 8.04 -2.72
CA THR A 48 5.05 9.51 -2.74
C THR A 48 3.65 10.05 -3.03
N ARG A 49 3.44 11.36 -2.81
CA ARG A 49 2.19 12.02 -3.21
C ARG A 49 1.91 11.86 -4.70
N GLU A 50 2.95 11.97 -5.53
CA GLU A 50 2.84 11.81 -6.99
C GLU A 50 2.37 10.39 -7.33
N ASP A 51 2.98 9.36 -6.73
CA ASP A 51 2.54 7.97 -6.94
C ASP A 51 1.06 7.78 -6.54
N ILE A 52 0.66 8.32 -5.39
CA ILE A 52 -0.71 8.19 -4.88
C ILE A 52 -1.71 8.89 -5.82
N ASP A 53 -1.36 10.06 -6.34
CA ASP A 53 -2.21 10.83 -7.25
C ASP A 53 -2.34 10.14 -8.62
N GLU A 54 -1.22 9.71 -9.21
CA GLU A 54 -1.20 8.99 -10.50
C GLU A 54 -2.03 7.70 -10.45
N HIS A 55 -2.06 7.02 -9.30
CA HIS A 55 -2.84 5.81 -9.10
C HIS A 55 -4.29 6.06 -8.63
N GLY A 56 -4.67 7.31 -8.32
CA GLY A 56 -6.01 7.67 -7.84
C GLY A 56 -6.29 7.22 -6.40
N TRP A 57 -5.24 7.01 -5.60
CA TRP A 57 -5.33 6.49 -4.23
C TRP A 57 -5.45 7.58 -3.16
N THR A 58 -5.60 8.84 -3.57
CA THR A 58 -5.68 10.01 -2.68
C THR A 58 -6.71 9.85 -1.56
N LYS A 59 -7.82 9.14 -1.80
CA LYS A 59 -8.86 8.89 -0.77
C LYS A 59 -8.48 7.83 0.28
N TYR A 60 -7.45 7.02 0.02
CA TYR A 60 -6.95 5.97 0.92
C TYR A 60 -5.68 6.38 1.67
N ALA A 61 -5.06 7.47 1.25
CA ALA A 61 -3.99 8.09 2.00
C ALA A 61 -4.60 8.75 3.24
N ALA A 62 -4.81 7.95 4.29
CA ALA A 62 -5.39 8.40 5.54
C ALA A 62 -4.44 9.40 6.20
N HIS A 63 -4.73 10.70 6.01
CA HIS A 63 -4.24 11.80 6.84
C HIS A 63 -2.73 11.84 7.15
N ASP A 64 -1.87 11.61 6.16
CA ASP A 64 -0.42 11.82 6.28
C ASP A 64 0.07 12.69 5.11
N PHE A 65 -0.43 13.94 5.08
CA PHE A 65 0.12 15.02 4.23
C PHE A 65 0.24 16.34 5.04
N ASP A 66 0.32 16.23 6.36
CA ASP A 66 0.58 17.28 7.35
C ASP A 66 1.64 16.63 8.25
N GLU A 67 2.92 17.03 8.32
CA GLU A 67 3.61 18.32 8.15
C GLU A 67 5.01 18.15 7.51
#